data_AF-A0ABD6I589-F1
#
_entry.id   AF-A0ABD6I589-F1
#
_cell.length_a   1.000
_cell.length_b   1.000
_cell.length_c   1.000
_cell.angle_alpha   90.00
_cell.angle_beta   90.00
_cell.angle_gamma   90.00
#
_symmetry.space_group_name_H-M   'P 1'
#
loop_
_entity.id
_entity.type
_entity.pdbx_description
1 polymer ?
#
loop_
_entity_poly.entity_id
_entity_poly.type
_entity_poly.pdbx_seq_one_letter_code
_entity_poly.pdbx_strand_id
1 'polypeptide(L)'
;MKKQTNNNEEYMAISGTVKIKSISSITPKGDGWNRQLEVDIEDLDISDAFKADEIVGEYEVDDILEAIGESDVVTWLEEQGYEVSNG
;
A
#
# COMPACT_ATOMS: atom_id res chain seq x y z
N MET A 1 6.94 -7.91 -34.27
CA MET A 1 6.52 -6.76 -33.45
C MET A 1 5.94 -7.29 -32.16
N LYS A 2 6.62 -7.10 -31.03
CA LYS A 2 6.07 -7.44 -29.70
C LYS A 2 5.08 -6.34 -29.33
N LYS A 3 3.82 -6.68 -29.06
CA LYS A 3 2.87 -5.74 -28.46
C LYS A 3 3.41 -5.40 -27.07
N GLN A 4 3.74 -4.12 -26.86
CA GLN A 4 3.89 -3.59 -25.51
C GLN A 4 2.50 -3.57 -24.89
N THR A 5 2.28 -4.43 -23.90
CA THR A 5 1.19 -4.28 -22.94
C THR A 5 1.57 -3.12 -22.03
N ASN A 6 0.82 -2.02 -22.13
CA ASN A 6 0.90 -0.93 -21.17
C ASN A 6 0.21 -1.42 -19.90
N ASN A 7 1.00 -1.86 -18.92
CA ASN A 7 0.51 -2.05 -17.57
C ASN A 7 0.33 -0.65 -16.99
N ASN A 8 -0.88 -0.10 -17.05
CA ASN A 8 -1.24 1.06 -16.27
C ASN A 8 -1.34 0.58 -14.81
N GLU A 9 -0.22 0.64 -14.09
CA GLU A 9 -0.22 0.46 -12.64
C GLU A 9 -0.94 1.68 -12.04
N GLU A 10 -2.20 1.51 -11.64
CA GLU A 10 -2.89 2.50 -10.82
C GLU A 10 -2.19 2.53 -9.45
N TYR A 11 -1.37 3.57 -9.22
CA TYR A 11 -0.83 3.84 -7.90
C TYR A 11 -1.99 4.24 -6.98
N MET A 12 -2.35 3.36 -6.04
CA MET A 12 -3.23 3.74 -4.95
C MET A 12 -2.56 4.85 -4.13
N ALA A 13 -3.11 6.05 -4.22
CA ALA A 13 -2.65 7.20 -3.48
C ALA A 13 -3.56 7.40 -2.27
N ILE A 14 -3.01 7.23 -1.07
CA ILE A 14 -3.71 7.54 0.17
C ILE A 14 -3.46 9.01 0.48
N SER A 15 -4.53 9.80 0.57
CA SER A 15 -4.48 11.20 0.97
C SER A 15 -5.19 11.39 2.31
N GLY A 16 -4.50 11.97 3.29
CA GLY A 16 -5.06 12.26 4.61
C GLY A 16 -4.62 13.63 5.11
N THR A 17 -5.39 14.21 6.02
CA THR A 17 -5.07 15.48 6.69
C THR A 17 -4.74 15.19 8.15
N VAL A 18 -3.51 15.48 8.55
CA VAL A 18 -3.04 15.31 9.93
C VAL A 18 -3.18 16.58 10.74
N LYS A 19 -3.43 16.44 12.05
CA LYS A 19 -3.35 17.55 13.00
C LYS A 19 -2.01 17.50 13.72
N ILE A 20 -1.29 18.62 13.66
CA ILE A 20 0.00 18.79 14.32
C ILE A 20 -0.21 19.70 15.52
N LYS A 21 0.18 19.25 16.72
CA LYS A 21 0.06 20.08 17.92
C LYS A 21 1.26 21.00 18.11
N SER A 22 2.47 20.55 17.74
CA SER A 22 3.71 21.32 17.88
C SER A 22 4.68 21.03 16.73
N ILE A 23 5.24 22.09 16.15
CA ILE A 23 6.35 22.06 15.20
C ILE A 23 7.56 22.62 15.91
N SER A 24 8.64 21.84 15.99
CA SER A 24 9.86 22.24 16.70
C SER A 24 10.84 22.98 15.79
N SER A 25 10.84 22.70 14.48
CA SER A 25 11.75 23.34 13.54
C SER A 25 11.17 23.38 12.12
N ILE A 26 11.51 24.44 11.38
CA ILE A 26 11.30 24.53 9.93
C ILE A 26 12.60 25.03 9.33
N THR A 27 13.27 24.18 8.56
CA THR A 27 14.60 24.47 8.04
C THR A 27 14.69 24.16 6.54
N PRO A 28 15.19 25.08 5.70
CA PRO A 28 15.50 24.74 4.33
C PRO A 28 16.67 23.76 4.28
N LYS A 29 16.55 22.70 3.49
CA LYS A 29 17.61 21.72 3.27
C LYS A 29 17.92 21.61 1.78
N GLY A 30 19.18 21.39 1.45
CA GLY A 30 19.67 21.31 0.09
C GLY A 30 19.91 22.68 -0.56
N ASP A 31 20.58 22.66 -1.71
CA ASP A 31 21.00 23.83 -2.47
C ASP A 31 20.50 23.80 -3.92
N GLY A 32 20.36 24.99 -4.52
CA GLY A 32 19.93 25.14 -5.90
C GLY A 32 18.54 24.54 -6.16
N TRP A 33 18.46 23.62 -7.12
CA TRP A 33 17.20 23.03 -7.59
C TRP A 33 16.66 21.91 -6.67
N ASN A 34 17.47 21.42 -5.72
CA ASN A 34 17.06 20.38 -4.76
C ASN A 34 16.75 20.98 -3.38
N ARG A 35 16.26 22.22 -3.35
CA ARG A 35 15.89 22.88 -2.10
C ARG A 35 14.54 22.33 -1.64
N GLN A 36 14.56 21.69 -0.47
CA GLN A 36 13.39 21.13 0.19
C GLN A 36 13.14 21.84 1.51
N LEU A 37 11.91 21.78 2.00
CA LEU A 37 11.55 22.24 3.34
C LEU A 37 11.55 21.02 4.26
N GLU A 38 12.41 21.03 5.27
CA GLU A 38 12.38 20.04 6.36
C GLU A 38 11.59 20.63 7.52
N VAL A 39 10.67 19.84 8.08
CA VAL A 39 9.80 20.24 9.18
C VAL A 39 9.88 19.17 10.25
N ASP A 40 10.35 19.53 11.44
CA ASP A 40 10.41 18.64 12.59
C ASP A 40 9.14 18.78 13.43
N ILE A 41 8.50 17.65 13.74
CA ILE A 41 7.22 17.58 14.44
C ILE A 41 7.39 16.75 15.72
N GLU A 42 6.99 17.29 16.86
CA GLU A 42 7.13 16.62 18.17
C GLU A 42 5.88 15.86 18.59
N ASP A 43 4.69 16.30 18.17
CA ASP A 43 3.42 15.69 18.55
C ASP A 43 2.45 15.72 17.36
N LEU A 44 2.46 14.61 16.62
CA LEU A 44 1.66 14.35 15.43
C LEU A 44 0.60 13.28 15.76
N ASP A 45 -0.68 13.61 15.57
CA ASP A 45 -1.75 12.63 15.67
C ASP A 45 -2.23 12.22 14.27
N ILE A 46 -2.02 10.95 13.96
CA ILE A 46 -2.31 10.33 12.67
C ILE A 46 -3.56 9.43 12.77
N SER A 47 -3.98 9.07 13.98
CA SER A 47 -4.95 8.00 14.22
C SER A 47 -6.36 8.30 13.68
N ASP A 48 -6.75 9.58 13.66
CA ASP A 48 -8.01 10.05 13.05
C ASP A 48 -7.85 10.45 11.57
N ALA A 49 -6.60 10.62 11.10
CA ALA A 49 -6.29 11.16 9.78
C ALA A 49 -6.31 10.11 8.67
N PHE A 50 -6.12 8.84 9.04
CA PHE A 50 -6.10 7.70 8.12
C PHE A 50 -6.80 6.52 8.78
N LYS A 51 -7.72 5.89 8.05
CA LYS A 51 -8.32 4.64 8.52
C LYS A 51 -7.33 3.49 8.27
N ALA A 52 -7.20 2.57 9.23
CA ALA A 52 -6.34 1.40 9.07
C ALA A 52 -6.72 0.58 7.82
N ASP A 53 -8.02 0.49 7.55
CA ASP A 53 -8.62 -0.18 6.38
C ASP A 53 -8.30 0.52 5.05
N GLU A 54 -7.79 1.76 5.05
CA GLU A 54 -7.28 2.46 3.86
C GLU A 54 -5.76 2.27 3.68
N ILE A 55 -5.02 1.91 4.74
CA ILE A 55 -3.55 1.74 4.71
C ILE A 55 -3.16 0.32 4.33
N VAL A 56 -3.93 -0.67 4.78
CA VAL A 56 -3.79 -2.03 4.29
C VAL A 56 -4.55 -2.08 2.98
N GLY A 57 -3.84 -2.12 1.85
CA GLY A 57 -4.47 -2.51 0.60
C GLY A 57 -5.08 -3.89 0.80
N GLU A 58 -6.39 -3.93 1.02
CA GLU A 58 -7.13 -5.19 1.05
C GLU A 58 -6.97 -5.79 -0.34
N TYR A 59 -6.11 -6.80 -0.46
CA TYR A 59 -6.32 -7.78 -1.50
C TYR A 59 -7.56 -8.55 -1.06
N GLU A 60 -8.64 -8.45 -1.83
CA GLU A 60 -9.76 -9.35 -1.59
C GLU A 60 -9.25 -10.80 -1.76
N VAL A 61 -9.91 -11.75 -1.10
CA VAL A 61 -9.50 -13.16 -1.15
C VAL A 61 -9.32 -13.63 -2.60
N ASP A 62 -10.19 -13.15 -3.49
CA ASP A 62 -10.16 -13.44 -4.92
C ASP A 62 -8.91 -12.85 -5.61
N ASP A 63 -8.45 -11.66 -5.23
CA ASP A 63 -7.22 -11.05 -5.76
C ASP A 63 -5.97 -11.83 -5.33
N ILE A 64 -5.96 -12.35 -4.10
CA ILE A 64 -4.88 -13.19 -3.59
C ILE A 64 -4.87 -14.53 -4.34
N LEU A 65 -6.04 -15.13 -4.56
CA LEU A 65 -6.19 -16.39 -5.28
C LEU A 65 -5.84 -16.26 -6.77
N GLU A 66 -6.20 -15.14 -7.41
CA GLU A 66 -5.81 -14.84 -8.79
C GLU A 66 -4.30 -14.66 -8.92
N ALA A 67 -3.66 -13.96 -7.96
CA ALA A 67 -2.22 -13.71 -7.98
C ALA A 67 -1.37 -14.98 -7.75
N ILE A 68 -1.85 -15.91 -6.92
CA ILE A 68 -1.15 -17.17 -6.64
C ILE A 68 -1.51 -18.25 -7.68
N GLY A 69 -2.69 -18.15 -8.29
CA GLY A 69 -3.27 -19.16 -9.17
C GLY A 69 -4.15 -20.13 -8.38
N GLU A 70 -5.46 -20.05 -8.58
CA GLU A 70 -6.46 -20.88 -7.88
C GLU A 70 -6.13 -22.38 -7.98
N SER A 71 -5.68 -22.85 -9.14
CA SER A 71 -5.26 -24.24 -9.36
C SER A 71 -4.05 -24.66 -8.53
N ASP A 72 -3.11 -23.74 -8.31
CA ASP A 72 -1.87 -23.99 -7.58
C ASP A 72 -2.15 -24.03 -6.07
N VAL A 73 -3.09 -23.21 -5.60
CA VAL A 73 -3.61 -23.26 -4.21
C VAL A 73 -4.38 -24.54 -3.95
N VAL A 74 -5.28 -24.94 -4.86
CA VAL A 74 -6.04 -26.20 -4.75
C VAL A 74 -5.08 -27.40 -4.70
N THR A 75 -4.11 -27.45 -5.62
CA THR A 75 -3.11 -28.53 -5.66
C THR A 75 -2.31 -28.60 -4.37
N TRP A 76 -1.85 -27.45 -3.85
CA TRP A 76 -1.09 -27.42 -2.60
C TRP A 76 -1.92 -27.91 -1.40
N LEU A 77 -3.20 -27.54 -1.31
CA LEU A 77 -4.11 -27.99 -0.24
C LEU A 77 -4.36 -29.51 -0.29
N GLU A 78 -4.54 -30.07 -1.48
CA GLU A 78 -4.65 -31.51 -1.68
C GLU A 78 -3.36 -32.25 -1.27
N GLU A 79 -2.18 -31.70 -1.59
CA GLU A 79 -0.88 -32.24 -1.16
C GLU A 79 -0.70 -32.23 0.36
N GLN A 80 -1.33 -31.28 1.07
CA GLN A 80 -1.35 -31.26 2.54
C GLN A 80 -2.39 -32.24 3.14
N GLY A 81 -3.16 -32.94 2.31
CA GLY A 81 -4.16 -33.92 2.74
C GLY A 81 -5.55 -33.34 3.04
N TYR A 82 -5.83 -32.12 2.59
CA TYR A 82 -7.17 -31.53 2.65
C TYR A 82 -7.97 -31.90 1.41
N GLU A 83 -9.26 -32.18 1.59
CA GLU A 83 -10.19 -32.39 0.48
C GLU A 83 -10.83 -31.05 0.10
N VAL A 84 -10.53 -30.56 -1.11
CA VAL A 84 -11.05 -29.28 -1.62
C VAL A 84 -12.23 -29.57 -2.53
N SER A 85 -13.36 -28.89 -2.31
CA SER A 85 -14.52 -28.96 -3.19
C SER A 85 -14.82 -27.57 -3.74
N ASN A 86 -14.67 -27.42 -5.05
CA ASN A 86 -15.06 -26.19 -5.74
C ASN A 86 -16.58 -26.19 -5.90
N GLY A 87 -17.22 -25.15 -5.38
CA GLY A 87 -18.66 -24.90 -5.51
C GLY A 87 -19.04 -24.29 -6.85
#